data_AF-A0A2R6J4D7-F1
#
_entry.id   AF-A0A2R6J4D7-F1
#
_cell.length_a   1.000
_cell.length_b   1.000
_cell.length_c   1.000
_cell.angle_alpha   90.00
_cell.angle_beta   90.00
_cell.angle_gamma   90.00
#
_symmetry.space_group_name_H-M   'P 1'
#
loop_
_entity.id
_entity.type
_entity.pdbx_description
1 polymer ?
#
loop_
_entity_poly.entity_id
_entity_poly.type
_entity_poly.pdbx_seq_one_letter_code
_entity_poly.pdbx_strand_id
1 'polypeptide(L)' 'MEVTLLGTGDTTGTPTPNCGCDTCRAARERGLERSRFSIHVFNERTGESLLVDASPDFRQQFLAHDVALPDAVC' A
#
# COMPACT_ATOMS: atom_id res chain seq x y z
N MET A 1 0.62 1.01 19.61
CA MET A 1 1.32 1.17 18.32
C MET A 1 0.62 0.28 17.33
N GLU A 2 0.14 0.85 16.25
CA GLU A 2 -0.62 0.14 15.22
C GLU A 2 0.11 0.25 13.88
N VAL A 3 0.15 -0.85 13.14
CA VAL A 3 0.82 -0.93 11.84
C VAL A 3 -0.18 -1.38 10.79
N THR A 4 -0.37 -0.55 9.78
CA THR A 4 -1.23 -0.85 8.62
C THR A 4 -0.38 -1.06 7.39
N LEU A 5 -0.55 -2.22 6.75
CA LEU A 5 0.06 -2.52 5.45
C LEU A 5 -0.81 -1.90 4.35
N LEU A 6 -0.43 -0.72 3.89
CA LEU A 6 -1.16 0.01 2.83
C LEU A 6 -0.96 -0.64 1.46
N GLY A 7 0.22 -1.22 1.24
CA GLY A 7 0.53 -1.97 0.05
C GLY A 7 1.56 -3.05 0.31
N THR A 8 1.41 -4.18 -0.37
CA THR A 8 2.27 -5.36 -0.22
C THR A 8 2.73 -5.90 -1.58
N GLY A 9 2.60 -5.09 -2.63
CA GLY A 9 3.06 -5.41 -3.97
C GLY A 9 4.53 -5.07 -4.18
N ASP A 10 5.09 -5.64 -5.23
CA ASP A 10 6.41 -5.29 -5.76
C ASP A 10 6.47 -3.80 -6.20
N THR A 11 7.65 -3.33 -6.58
CA THR A 11 7.97 -2.05 -7.23
C THR A 11 6.95 -1.60 -8.28
N THR A 12 6.31 -2.54 -8.99
CA THR A 12 5.30 -2.24 -10.02
C THR A 12 3.86 -2.55 -9.61
N GLY A 13 3.66 -3.07 -8.39
CA GLY A 13 2.40 -3.65 -7.95
C GLY A 13 2.15 -5.04 -8.57
N THR A 14 0.97 -5.59 -8.34
CA THR A 14 0.52 -6.83 -9.00
C THR A 14 -0.98 -6.74 -9.26
N PRO A 15 -1.46 -6.92 -10.50
CA PRO A 15 -0.73 -7.30 -11.70
C PRO A 15 0.18 -6.19 -12.26
N THR A 16 1.37 -6.53 -12.72
CA THR A 16 2.26 -5.60 -13.42
C THR A 16 1.69 -5.24 -14.80
N PRO A 17 1.74 -3.96 -15.23
CA PRO A 17 1.33 -3.55 -16.58
C PRO A 17 2.04 -4.36 -17.67
N ASN A 18 1.26 -4.84 -18.65
CA ASN A 18 1.75 -5.64 -19.79
C ASN A 18 2.51 -6.94 -19.43
N CYS A 19 2.41 -7.44 -18.19
CA CYS A 19 3.04 -8.70 -17.80
C CYS A 19 2.14 -9.91 -18.08
N GLY A 20 2.68 -10.92 -18.76
CA GLY A 20 1.99 -12.17 -19.13
C GLY A 20 2.32 -13.40 -18.27
N CYS A 21 3.03 -13.24 -17.15
CA CYS A 21 3.39 -14.37 -16.29
C CYS A 21 2.16 -15.01 -15.60
N ASP A 22 2.32 -16.24 -15.11
CA ASP A 22 1.23 -17.00 -14.46
C ASP A 22 0.62 -16.26 -13.28
N THR A 23 1.45 -15.62 -12.45
CA THR A 23 0.98 -14.83 -11.29
C THR A 23 0.10 -13.66 -11.70
N CYS A 24 0.51 -12.88 -12.71
CA CYS A 24 -0.26 -11.73 -13.18
C CYS A 24 -1.54 -12.17 -13.91
N ARG A 25 -1.52 -13.30 -14.62
CA ARG A 25 -2.73 -13.89 -15.22
C ARG A 25 -3.73 -14.29 -14.14
N ALA A 26 -3.29 -15.09 -13.18
CA ALA A 26 -4.14 -15.54 -12.07
C ALA A 26 -4.68 -14.37 -11.24
N ALA A 27 -3.89 -13.32 -11.01
CA ALA A 27 -4.34 -12.12 -10.32
C ALA A 27 -5.47 -11.41 -11.08
N ARG A 28 -5.34 -11.22 -12.40
CA ARG A 28 -6.41 -10.62 -13.24
C ARG A 28 -7.67 -11.48 -13.26
N GLU A 29 -7.54 -12.80 -13.43
CA GLU A 29 -8.67 -13.73 -13.44
C GLU A 29 -9.44 -13.74 -12.11
N ARG A 30 -8.72 -13.55 -10.99
CA ARG A 30 -9.29 -13.53 -9.64
C ARG A 30 -9.69 -12.13 -9.16
N GLY A 31 -9.46 -11.08 -9.96
CA GLY A 31 -9.67 -9.70 -9.55
C GLY A 31 -8.82 -9.26 -8.35
N LEU A 32 -7.63 -9.86 -8.16
CA LEU A 32 -6.72 -9.53 -7.08
C LEU A 32 -5.75 -8.44 -7.50
N GLU A 33 -5.62 -7.41 -6.66
CA GLU A 33 -4.68 -6.33 -6.84
C GLU A 33 -3.85 -6.12 -5.58
N ARG A 34 -2.57 -5.79 -5.75
CA ARG A 34 -1.66 -5.32 -4.71
C ARG A 34 -1.00 -4.04 -5.20
N SER A 35 -1.29 -2.94 -4.51
CA SER A 35 -0.57 -1.67 -4.65
C SER A 35 0.90 -1.84 -4.26
N ARG A 36 1.75 -0.91 -4.70
CA ARG A 36 3.17 -0.92 -4.32
C ARG A 36 3.35 -0.83 -2.82
N PHE A 37 4.46 -1.37 -2.33
CA PHE A 37 4.78 -1.37 -0.90
C PHE A 37 4.65 0.01 -0.26
N SER A 38 3.95 0.06 0.87
CA SER A 38 3.85 1.23 1.74
C SER A 38 3.29 0.80 3.10
N ILE A 39 3.76 1.40 4.19
CA ILE A 39 3.33 1.10 5.56
C ILE A 39 2.94 2.38 6.28
N HIS A 40 1.80 2.36 6.97
CA HIS A 40 1.42 3.39 7.93
C HIS A 40 1.63 2.89 9.35
N VAL A 41 2.29 3.69 10.17
CA VAL A 41 2.56 3.41 11.59
C VAL A 41 1.93 4.49 12.45
N PHE A 42 1.02 4.10 13.34
CA PHE A 42 0.34 5.01 14.26
C PHE A 42 0.77 4.78 15.71
N ASN A 43 1.12 5.87 16.39
CA ASN A 43 1.48 5.86 17.80
C ASN A 43 0.33 6.40 18.65
N GLU A 44 -0.48 5.50 19.21
CA GLU A 44 -1.62 5.85 20.08
C GLU A 44 -1.24 6.69 21.31
N ARG A 45 0.03 6.67 21.75
CA ARG A 45 0.48 7.45 22.92
C ARG A 45 0.70 8.92 22.59
N THR A 46 1.15 9.23 21.37
CA THR A 46 1.44 10.60 20.92
C THR A 46 0.37 11.15 19.98
N GLY A 47 -0.43 10.26 19.38
CA GLY A 47 -1.38 10.61 18.32
C GLY A 47 -0.73 10.86 16.97
N GLU A 48 0.56 10.54 16.82
CA GLU A 48 1.33 10.81 15.60
C GLU A 48 1.39 9.59 14.69
N SER A 49 1.57 9.86 13.40
CA SER A 49 1.58 8.90 12.31
C SER A 49 2.80 9.08 11.40
N LEU A 50 3.40 7.96 11.02
CA LEU A 50 4.53 7.90 10.10
C LEU A 50 4.14 7.06 8.88
N LEU A 51 4.39 7.60 7.69
CA LEU A 51 4.35 6.84 6.45
C LEU A 51 5.75 6.37 6.07
N VAL A 52 5.89 5.07 5.87
CA VAL A 52 7.09 4.46 5.29
C VAL A 52 6.82 4.22 3.81
N ASP A 53 7.64 4.82 2.95
CA ASP A 53 7.52 4.86 1.49
C ASP A 53 6.20 5.47 0.97
N ALA A 54 6.27 6.73 0.53
CA ALA A 54 5.19 7.40 -0.19
C ALA A 54 5.11 6.89 -1.64
N SER A 55 4.41 5.78 -1.84
CA SER A 55 4.22 5.19 -3.16
C SER A 55 3.33 6.08 -4.07
N PRO A 56 3.41 5.94 -5.41
CA PRO A 56 2.46 6.60 -6.31
C PRO A 56 0.99 6.19 -6.08
N ASP A 57 0.74 5.11 -5.32
CA ASP A 57 -0.60 4.63 -4.98
C ASP A 57 -1.15 5.30 -3.70
N PHE A 58 -0.39 6.24 -3.10
CA PHE A 58 -0.73 6.95 -1.85
C PHE A 58 -2.20 7.34 -1.75
N ARG A 59 -2.71 8.06 -2.74
CA ARG A 59 -4.10 8.53 -2.71
C ARG A 59 -5.08 7.36 -2.62
N GLN A 60 -4.86 6.30 -3.39
CA GLN A 60 -5.75 5.14 -3.40
C GLN A 60 -5.64 4.34 -2.10
N GLN A 61 -4.43 4.22 -1.56
CA GLN A 61 -4.15 3.57 -0.28
C GLN A 61 -4.89 4.27 0.87
N PHE A 62 -4.75 5.59 1.03
CA PHE A 62 -5.41 6.35 2.11
C PHE A 62 -6.93 6.50 1.93
N LEU A 63 -7.46 6.25 0.73
CA LEU A 63 -8.91 6.17 0.51
C LEU A 63 -9.48 4.78 0.80
N ALA A 64 -8.68 3.73 0.63
CA ALA A 64 -9.06 2.35 0.91
C ALA A 64 -8.87 1.99 2.40
N HIS A 65 -7.89 2.61 3.05
CA HIS A 65 -7.60 2.44 4.46
C HIS A 65 -8.08 3.67 5.24
N ASP A 66 -8.94 3.47 6.23
CA ASP A 66 -9.43 4.53 7.11
C ASP A 66 -8.36 4.90 8.16
N VAL A 67 -7.28 5.53 7.70
CA VAL A 67 -6.14 5.98 8.51
C VAL A 67 -5.90 7.47 8.32
N ALA A 68 -5.41 8.13 9.38
CA ALA A 68 -5.07 9.55 9.33
C ALA A 68 -3.91 9.83 8.37
N LEU A 69 -3.85 11.04 7.80
CA LEU A 69 -2.72 11.48 6.98
C LEU A 69 -1.44 11.53 7.84
N PRO A 70 -0.27 11.16 7.26
CA PRO A 70 0.97 11.04 8.01
C PRO A 70 1.53 12.40 8.43
N ASP A 71 2.06 12.49 9.64
CA ASP A 71 2.77 13.66 10.15
C ASP A 71 4.19 13.75 9.57
N ALA A 72 4.79 12.59 9.27
CA ALA A 72 6.11 12.48 8.66
C ALA A 72 6.16 11.34 7.63
N VAL A 73 7.14 11.42 6.73
CA VAL A 73 7.40 10.41 5.69
C VAL A 73 8.88 10.03 5.75
N CYS A 74 9.18 8.73 5.66
CA CYS A 74 10.55 8.22 5.51
C CYS A 74 10.67 7.22 4.36
#